data_AF-A0A432FWN6-F1
#
_entry.id   AF-A0A432FWN6-F1
#
_cell.length_a   1.000
_cell.length_b   1.000
_cell.length_c   1.000
_cell.angle_alpha   90.00
_cell.angle_beta   90.00
_cell.angle_gamma   90.00
#
_symmetry.space_group_name_H-M   'P 1'
#
loop_
_entity.id
_entity.type
_entity.pdbx_description
1 polymer ?
#
loop_
_entity_poly.entity_id
_entity_poly.type
_entity_poly.pdbx_seq_one_letter_code
_entity_poly.pdbx_strand_id
1 'polypeptide(L)' 'MNELPKEVSAHELKELVERYHPVEAVETLQERRKGVDWRVDLGKADREVANFVTEHLNRHYWRGCYINAYCPLYQ' A
#
# COMPACT_ATOMS: atom_id res chain seq x y z
N MET A 1 12.22 -0.38 10.83
CA MET A 1 10.97 -1.18 10.87
C MET A 1 10.15 -0.73 9.69
N ASN A 2 9.84 -1.64 8.77
CA ASN A 2 9.23 -1.34 7.46
C ASN A 2 7.85 -2.01 7.33
N GLU A 3 7.25 -2.42 8.44
CA GLU A 3 5.96 -3.10 8.50
C GLU A 3 4.91 -2.08 8.97
N LEU A 4 3.74 -2.07 8.33
CA LEU A 4 2.64 -1.24 8.77
C LEU A 4 2.10 -1.74 10.12
N PRO A 5 1.81 -0.86 11.09
CA PRO A 5 1.23 -1.24 12.37
C PRO A 5 -0.08 -2.03 12.20
N LYS A 6 -0.37 -2.93 13.14
CA LYS A 6 -1.60 -3.77 13.09
C LYS A 6 -2.87 -2.95 13.27
N GLU A 7 -2.75 -1.76 13.85
CA GLU A 7 -3.81 -0.80 14.05
C GLU A 7 -4.28 -0.15 12.74
N VAL A 8 -3.46 -0.20 11.68
CA VAL A 8 -3.85 0.31 10.36
C VAL A 8 -4.98 -0.54 9.81
N SER A 9 -6.11 0.11 9.55
CA SER A 9 -7.26 -0.54 8.92
C SER A 9 -7.16 -0.53 7.39
N ALA A 10 -7.86 -1.46 6.74
CA ALA A 10 -8.00 -1.49 5.29
C ALA A 10 -8.57 -0.17 4.73
N HIS A 11 -9.47 0.47 5.50
CA HIS A 11 -10.08 1.75 5.14
C HIS A 11 -9.05 2.88 5.11
N GLU A 12 -8.22 3.01 6.13
CA GLU A 12 -7.17 4.03 6.16
C GLU A 12 -6.13 3.85 5.05
N LEU A 13 -5.78 2.59 4.76
CA LEU A 13 -4.86 2.30 3.65
C LEU A 13 -5.51 2.68 2.32
N LYS A 14 -6.79 2.37 2.13
CA LYS A 14 -7.56 2.79 0.96
C LYS A 14 -7.52 4.31 0.80
N GLU A 15 -7.87 5.07 1.84
CA GLU A 15 -7.84 6.53 1.82
C GLU A 15 -6.45 7.11 1.50
N LEU A 16 -5.39 6.47 1.96
CA LEU A 16 -4.02 6.90 1.67
C LEU A 16 -3.70 6.74 0.17
N VAL A 17 -4.03 5.59 -0.41
CA VAL A 17 -3.73 5.29 -1.82
C VAL A 17 -4.65 6.04 -2.78
N GLU A 18 -5.92 6.26 -2.39
CA GLU A 18 -6.90 7.03 -3.18
C GLU A 18 -6.53 8.50 -3.39
N ARG A 19 -5.54 9.03 -2.67
CA ARG A 19 -4.93 10.34 -2.96
C ARG A 19 -4.20 10.38 -4.30
N TYR A 20 -3.82 9.22 -4.83
CA TYR A 20 -3.04 9.06 -6.05
C TYR A 20 -3.82 8.37 -7.17
N HIS A 21 -4.57 7.31 -6.86
CA HIS A 21 -5.45 6.61 -7.81
C HIS A 21 -6.62 5.96 -7.06
N PRO A 22 -7.87 6.00 -7.59
CA PRO A 22 -8.98 5.14 -7.15
C PRO A 22 -8.58 3.69 -6.85
N VAL A 23 -9.04 3.16 -5.72
CA VAL A 23 -8.73 1.80 -5.26
C VAL A 23 -9.97 0.91 -5.40
N GLU A 24 -9.81 -0.22 -6.06
CA GLU A 24 -10.87 -1.22 -6.23
C GLU A 24 -11.02 -2.08 -4.97
N ALA A 25 -9.91 -2.61 -4.45
CA ALA A 25 -9.92 -3.48 -3.28
C ALA A 25 -8.67 -3.29 -2.41
N VAL A 26 -8.80 -3.56 -1.11
CA VAL A 26 -7.69 -3.65 -0.16
C VAL A 26 -7.84 -4.95 0.60
N GLU A 27 -6.79 -5.77 0.60
CA GLU A 27 -6.79 -7.10 1.20
C GLU A 27 -5.57 -7.28 2.10
N THR A 28 -5.75 -8.00 3.20
CA THR A 28 -4.63 -8.45 4.03
C THR A 28 -3.96 -9.65 3.35
N LEU A 29 -2.69 -9.53 3.00
CA LEU A 29 -1.91 -10.66 2.46
C LEU A 29 -1.41 -11.58 3.56
N GLN A 30 -0.73 -11.01 4.55
CA GLN A 30 -0.10 -11.77 5.62
C GLN A 30 0.01 -10.94 6.89
N GLU A 31 -0.50 -11.49 7.99
CA GLU A 31 -0.20 -10.94 9.31
C GLU A 31 1.18 -11.37 9.77
N ARG A 32 2.01 -10.39 10.14
CA ARG A 32 3.36 -10.59 10.69
C ARG A 32 3.32 -10.41 12.21
N ARG A 33 4.43 -10.75 12.87
CA ARG A 33 4.55 -10.59 14.33
C ARG A 33 4.43 -9.12 14.76
N LYS A 34 4.88 -8.17 13.92
CA LYS A 34 4.96 -6.73 14.25
C LYS A 34 4.13 -5.82 13.32
N GLY A 35 3.41 -6.39 12.36
CA GLY A 35 2.63 -5.61 11.41
C GLY A 35 1.82 -6.48 10.45
N VAL A 36 1.33 -5.88 9.38
CA VAL A 36 0.50 -6.53 8.36
C VAL A 36 1.00 -6.16 6.97
N ASP A 37 1.18 -7.17 6.10
CA ASP A 37 1.41 -6.98 4.68
C ASP A 37 0.05 -6.83 3.99
N TRP A 38 -0.09 -5.77 3.19
CA TRP A 38 -1.33 -5.42 2.52
C TRP A 38 -1.19 -5.51 1.00
N ARG A 39 -2.26 -5.93 0.33
CA ARG A 39 -2.43 -5.80 -1.11
C ARG A 39 -3.45 -4.71 -1.38
N VAL A 40 -3.12 -3.83 -2.32
CA VAL A 40 -4.04 -2.80 -2.82
C VAL A 40 -4.22 -3.05 -4.31
N ASP A 41 -5.47 -3.16 -4.74
CA ASP A 41 -5.85 -3.32 -6.14
C ASP A 41 -6.28 -1.96 -6.70
N LEU A 42 -5.60 -1.52 -7.76
CA LEU A 42 -5.89 -0.27 -8.48
C LEU A 42 -6.81 -0.51 -9.69
N GLY A 43 -7.34 -1.72 -9.84
CA GLY A 43 -8.25 -2.11 -10.92
C GLY A 43 -7.60 -2.08 -12.29
N LYS A 44 -8.14 -1.27 -13.19
CA LYS A 44 -7.64 -1.11 -14.58
C LYS A 44 -6.47 -0.12 -14.71
N ALA A 45 -5.80 0.21 -13.61
CA ALA A 45 -4.62 1.07 -13.65
C ALA A 45 -3.56 0.50 -14.60
N ASP A 46 -3.02 1.37 -15.46
CA ASP A 46 -1.88 0.98 -16.29
C ASP A 46 -0.57 0.99 -15.49
N ARG A 47 0.50 0.57 -16.16
CA ARG A 47 1.84 0.48 -15.59
C ARG A 47 2.36 1.81 -15.07
N GLU A 48 2.11 2.90 -15.78
CA GLU A 48 2.65 4.21 -15.42
C GLU A 48 2.01 4.67 -14.12
N VAL A 49 0.70 4.47 -13.97
CA VAL A 49 0.03 4.84 -12.73
C VAL A 49 0.42 3.92 -11.56
N ALA A 50 0.54 2.60 -11.78
CA ALA A 50 0.99 1.68 -10.74
C ALA A 50 2.40 2.03 -10.22
N ASN A 51 3.32 2.40 -11.12
CA ASN A 51 4.65 2.87 -10.75
C ASN A 51 4.59 4.21 -10.03
N PHE A 52 3.82 5.17 -10.55
CA PHE A 52 3.63 6.48 -9.92
C PHE A 52 3.16 6.34 -8.47
N VAL A 53 2.12 5.54 -8.23
CA VAL A 53 1.57 5.28 -6.89
C VAL A 53 2.63 4.61 -6.01
N THR A 54 3.34 3.60 -6.52
CA THR A 54 4.37 2.88 -5.77
C THR A 54 5.52 3.81 -5.36
N GLU A 55 6.01 4.65 -6.26
CA GLU A 55 7.11 5.59 -5.98
C GLU A 55 6.73 6.63 -4.93
N HIS A 56 5.48 7.11 -4.94
CA HIS A 56 5.00 8.10 -3.97
C HIS A 56 4.73 7.49 -2.60
N LEU A 57 4.31 6.23 -2.54
CA LEU A 57 4.07 5.53 -1.29
C LEU A 57 5.35 4.93 -0.70
N ASN A 58 6.29 4.50 -1.52
CA ASN A 58 7.53 3.91 -1.03
C ASN A 58 8.35 4.96 -0.27
N ARG A 59 8.76 4.62 0.95
CA ARG A 59 9.42 5.52 1.92
C ARG A 59 8.55 6.71 2.36
N HIS A 60 7.25 6.69 2.09
CA HIS A 60 6.33 7.65 2.72
C HIS A 60 6.27 7.40 4.23
N TYR A 61 6.45 8.44 5.04
CA TYR A 61 6.35 8.33 6.49
C TYR A 61 4.90 8.50 6.94
N TRP A 62 4.32 7.45 7.53
CA TRP A 62 2.93 7.43 7.95
C TRP A 62 2.76 6.54 9.19
N ARG A 63 1.90 6.97 10.13
CA ARG A 63 1.60 6.23 11.38
C ARG A 63 2.84 5.75 12.15
N GLY A 64 3.94 6.50 12.12
CA GLY A 64 5.15 6.18 12.87
C GLY A 64 6.15 5.28 12.15
N CYS A 65 5.86 4.83 10.92
CA CYS A 65 6.73 3.98 10.12
C CYS A 65 6.94 4.51 8.69
N TYR A 66 7.96 4.00 8.01
CA TYR A 66 8.13 4.18 6.57
C TYR A 66 7.43 3.04 5.84
N ILE A 67 6.55 3.40 4.91
CA ILE A 67 5.86 2.45 4.05
C ILE A 67 6.85 1.82 3.08
N ASN A 68 6.77 0.50 2.90
CA ASN A 68 7.50 -0.24 1.89
C ASN A 68 6.53 -0.75 0.83
N ALA A 69 6.29 0.07 -0.19
CA ALA A 69 5.39 -0.25 -1.29
C ALA A 69 6.18 -0.89 -2.46
N TYR A 70 5.62 -1.93 -3.07
CA TYR A 70 6.19 -2.58 -4.25
C TYR A 70 5.07 -3.08 -5.17
N CYS A 71 5.33 -3.11 -6.48
CA CYS A 71 4.39 -3.61 -7.48
C CYS A 71 4.86 -4.99 -8.01
N PRO A 72 4.21 -6.11 -7.64
CA PRO A 72 4.70 -7.46 -7.93
C PRO A 72 4.57 -7.89 -9.40
N LEU A 73 3.76 -7.20 -10.21
CA LEU A 73 3.59 -7.52 -11.64
C LEU A 73 4.82 -7.19 -12.50
N TYR A 74 5.86 -6.60 -11.91
CA TYR A 74 7.03 -6.10 -12.63
C TYR A 74 8.38 -6.44 -11.98
N GLN A 75 8.43 -7.49 -11.15
CA GLN A 75 9.70 -8.12 -10.69
C GLN A 75 9.96 -9.45 -11.38
#